data_AF-L8WKP3-F1
#
_entry.id   AF-L8WKP3-F1
#
_cell.length_a   1.000
_cell.length_b   1.000
_cell.length_c   1.000
_cell.angle_alpha   90.00
_cell.angle_beta   90.00
_cell.angle_gamma   90.00
#
_symmetry.space_group_name_H-M   'P 1'
#
loop_
_entity.id
_entity.type
_entity.pdbx_description
1 polymer ?
#
loop_
_entity_poly.entity_id
_entity_poly.type
_entity_poly.pdbx_seq_one_letter_code
_entity_poly.pdbx_strand_id
1 'polypeptide(L)'
;MTESRSEKFYFERGDIVLQVENTIFKLHRDILARYSGFFFNMFSMPAADVLEGTASNPLALPSNLCTASLFTVLCDFLYPVRMGQFPHVSIANIDHWEAVLKATAALQMEDTQQYILQKLQEDAPNIKSNAARILRLALDYDDNSISNLLFGALFVLAYRCQPISPTENVILGEKAITLVNYTRESVRCCFFLGKAKAKIQTNTSCDKENCKTAIFRKIIANMQTRPPNSVYDCNPTIFHITSSQGLCATCSPRRTTIAESLRSNLLDEVVRKCYTDTQLNWAESSRRDNELISD
;
A
#
# COMPACT_ATOMS: atom_id res chain seq x y z
N MET A 1 3.82 21.61 -31.51
CA MET A 1 4.09 20.18 -31.25
C MET A 1 3.13 19.39 -32.13
N THR A 2 3.58 18.36 -32.82
CA THR A 2 2.72 17.54 -33.70
C THR A 2 1.96 16.52 -32.86
N GLU A 3 0.64 16.57 -32.93
CA GLU A 3 -0.24 15.58 -32.33
C GLU A 3 -0.05 14.22 -33.01
N SER A 4 0.01 13.16 -32.22
CA SER A 4 0.19 11.79 -32.69
C SER A 4 -1.02 10.94 -32.33
N ARG A 5 -1.49 10.09 -33.24
CA ARG A 5 -2.59 9.16 -32.94
C ARG A 5 -2.05 8.01 -32.10
N SER A 6 -2.83 7.58 -31.11
CA SER A 6 -2.53 6.35 -30.36
C SER A 6 -2.54 5.16 -31.31
N GLU A 7 -1.45 4.40 -31.34
CA GLU A 7 -1.33 3.21 -32.21
C GLU A 7 -2.32 2.11 -31.83
N LYS A 8 -2.67 2.02 -30.54
CA LYS A 8 -3.55 0.98 -30.00
C LYS A 8 -5.00 1.41 -29.87
N PHE A 9 -5.23 2.69 -29.54
CA PHE A 9 -6.52 3.20 -29.08
C PHE A 9 -7.06 4.31 -29.98
N TYR A 10 -7.02 4.05 -31.29
CA TYR A 10 -7.64 4.87 -32.32
C TYR A 10 -8.56 3.99 -33.18
N PHE A 11 -9.79 3.79 -32.71
CA PHE A 11 -10.75 2.89 -33.35
C PHE A 11 -11.46 3.57 -34.52
N GLU A 12 -11.53 2.87 -35.66
CA GLU A 12 -12.23 3.37 -36.85
C GLU A 12 -13.70 3.74 -36.53
N ARG A 13 -14.37 2.89 -35.73
CA ARG A 13 -15.77 3.05 -35.31
C ARG A 13 -15.98 3.86 -34.04
N GLY A 14 -14.94 4.45 -33.46
CA GLY A 14 -15.08 5.32 -32.30
C GLY A 14 -15.92 6.57 -32.61
N ASP A 15 -16.72 7.02 -31.66
CA ASP A 15 -17.65 8.15 -31.74
C ASP A 15 -17.22 9.33 -30.84
N ILE A 16 -16.04 9.24 -30.22
CA ILE A 16 -15.40 10.34 -29.50
C ILE A 16 -13.89 10.35 -29.76
N VAL A 17 -13.36 11.54 -29.99
CA VAL A 17 -11.93 11.81 -30.13
C VAL A 17 -11.48 12.60 -28.90
N LEU A 18 -10.58 12.01 -28.12
CA LEU A 18 -9.97 12.63 -26.95
C LEU A 18 -8.52 13.02 -27.26
N GLN A 19 -8.08 14.15 -26.75
CA GLN A 19 -6.68 14.55 -26.75
C GLN A 19 -6.15 14.49 -25.31
N VAL A 20 -5.13 13.66 -25.08
CA VAL A 20 -4.40 13.62 -23.80
C VAL A 20 -2.95 13.98 -24.09
N GLU A 21 -2.51 15.13 -23.57
CA GLU A 21 -1.22 15.73 -23.93
C GLU A 21 -1.08 15.86 -25.46
N ASN A 22 -0.07 15.25 -26.07
CA ASN A 22 0.18 15.26 -27.51
C ASN A 22 -0.36 14.00 -28.22
N THR A 23 -1.23 13.23 -27.56
CA THR A 23 -1.73 11.95 -28.08
C THR A 23 -3.24 12.00 -28.30
N ILE A 24 -3.69 11.61 -29.49
CA ILE A 24 -5.09 11.54 -29.88
C ILE A 24 -5.60 10.10 -29.76
N PHE A 25 -6.68 9.94 -29.02
CA PHE A 25 -7.39 8.68 -28.82
C PHE A 25 -8.75 8.77 -29.52
N LYS A 26 -9.16 7.71 -30.21
CA LYS A 26 -10.50 7.63 -30.81
C LYS A 26 -11.21 6.41 -30.22
N LEU A 27 -12.19 6.66 -29.36
CA LEU A 27 -12.80 5.69 -28.44
C LEU A 27 -14.33 5.68 -28.58
N HIS A 28 -15.00 4.90 -27.75
CA HIS A 28 -16.46 4.81 -27.70
C HIS A 28 -17.02 5.49 -26.44
N ARG A 29 -17.98 6.39 -26.61
CA ARG A 29 -18.61 7.19 -25.53
C ARG A 29 -19.29 6.31 -24.50
N ASP A 30 -20.00 5.29 -24.96
CA ASP A 30 -20.74 4.34 -24.12
C ASP A 30 -19.83 3.56 -23.17
N ILE A 31 -18.68 3.07 -23.65
CA ILE A 31 -17.69 2.37 -22.82
C ILE A 31 -17.08 3.32 -21.79
N LEU A 32 -16.67 4.52 -22.20
CA LEU A 32 -16.11 5.52 -21.28
C LEU A 32 -17.13 5.92 -20.20
N ALA A 33 -18.36 6.26 -20.59
CA ALA A 33 -19.43 6.63 -19.67
C ALA A 33 -19.80 5.50 -18.71
N ARG A 34 -19.72 4.24 -19.17
CA ARG A 34 -20.06 3.09 -18.33
C ARG A 34 -19.08 2.86 -17.19
N TYR A 35 -17.78 3.11 -17.41
CA TYR A 35 -16.72 2.76 -16.45
C TYR A 35 -16.04 3.99 -15.81
N SER A 36 -16.49 5.20 -16.13
CA SER A 36 -15.99 6.44 -15.57
C SER A 36 -17.14 7.40 -15.29
N GLY A 37 -17.36 7.69 -14.01
CA GLY A 37 -18.35 8.70 -13.59
C GLY A 37 -18.03 10.09 -14.16
N PHE A 38 -16.75 10.41 -14.34
CA PHE A 38 -16.30 11.66 -14.94
C PHE A 38 -16.83 11.80 -16.37
N PHE A 39 -16.59 10.79 -17.22
CA PHE A 39 -17.06 10.81 -18.59
C PHE A 39 -18.59 10.69 -18.68
N PHE A 40 -19.22 9.91 -17.82
CA PHE A 40 -20.68 9.83 -17.73
C PHE A 40 -21.33 11.20 -17.51
N ASN A 41 -20.86 11.91 -16.47
CA ASN A 41 -21.38 13.22 -16.11
C ASN A 41 -21.12 14.24 -17.22
N MET A 42 -19.90 14.26 -17.74
CA MET A 42 -19.50 15.17 -18.81
C MET A 42 -20.31 14.96 -20.09
N PHE A 43 -20.55 13.72 -20.53
CA PHE A 43 -21.35 13.44 -21.73
C PHE A 43 -22.86 13.64 -21.51
N SER A 44 -23.32 13.66 -20.27
CA SER A 44 -24.72 13.94 -19.93
C SER A 44 -25.05 15.44 -19.99
N MET A 45 -24.04 16.31 -19.99
CA MET A 45 -24.23 17.75 -20.16
C MET A 45 -24.39 18.10 -21.66
N PRO A 46 -25.26 19.07 -22.01
CA PRO A 46 -25.34 19.55 -23.38
C PRO A 46 -23.99 20.13 -23.81
N ALA A 47 -23.45 19.66 -24.94
CA ALA A 47 -22.24 20.22 -25.51
C ALA A 47 -22.48 21.67 -25.96
N ALA A 48 -21.56 22.57 -25.62
CA ALA A 48 -21.62 23.96 -26.09
C ALA A 48 -21.26 24.07 -27.59
N ASP A 49 -20.45 23.13 -28.08
CA ASP A 49 -20.05 23.02 -29.48
C ASP A 49 -20.38 21.61 -30.00
N VAL A 50 -21.09 21.53 -31.13
CA VAL A 50 -21.46 20.26 -31.77
C VAL A 50 -20.21 19.54 -32.33
N LEU A 51 -19.13 20.27 -32.59
CA LEU A 51 -17.86 19.70 -33.08
C LEU A 51 -16.96 19.18 -31.95
N GLU A 52 -17.29 19.44 -30.68
CA GLU A 52 -16.48 18.98 -29.55
C GLU A 52 -16.37 17.44 -29.50
N GLY A 53 -15.15 16.95 -29.33
CA GLY A 53 -14.87 15.51 -29.33
C GLY A 53 -14.84 14.88 -30.72
N THR A 54 -14.70 15.68 -31.79
CA THR A 54 -14.50 15.19 -33.16
C THR A 54 -13.03 15.24 -33.56
N ALA A 55 -12.69 14.69 -34.73
CA ALA A 55 -11.31 14.75 -35.24
C ALA A 55 -10.83 16.19 -35.52
N SER A 56 -11.74 17.12 -35.79
CA SER A 56 -11.44 18.54 -36.03
C SER A 56 -11.39 19.37 -34.75
N ASN A 57 -12.08 18.94 -33.69
CA ASN A 57 -12.03 19.58 -32.38
C ASN A 57 -12.03 18.50 -31.28
N PRO A 58 -10.89 17.84 -31.04
CA PRO A 58 -10.77 16.80 -30.03
C PRO A 58 -11.11 17.32 -28.63
N LEU A 59 -11.72 16.47 -27.82
CA LEU A 59 -11.97 16.81 -26.42
C LEU A 59 -10.68 16.67 -25.62
N ALA A 60 -10.13 17.78 -25.16
CA ALA A 60 -8.87 17.80 -24.42
C ALA A 60 -9.04 17.36 -22.96
N LEU A 61 -8.33 16.32 -22.55
CA LEU A 61 -8.21 15.91 -21.16
C LEU A 61 -7.01 16.64 -20.54
N PRO A 62 -7.22 17.41 -19.46
CA PRO A 62 -6.13 18.12 -18.79
C PRO A 62 -5.03 17.18 -18.28
N SER A 63 -3.76 17.52 -18.55
CA SER A 63 -2.60 16.70 -18.17
C SER A 63 -2.39 16.57 -16.66
N ASN A 64 -2.95 17.49 -15.87
CA ASN A 64 -2.96 17.40 -14.41
C ASN A 64 -3.93 16.32 -13.89
N LEU A 65 -4.91 15.89 -14.68
CA LEU A 65 -5.81 14.77 -14.33
C LEU A 65 -5.21 13.43 -14.75
N CYS A 66 -4.67 13.35 -15.98
CA CYS A 66 -4.12 12.12 -16.53
C CYS A 66 -3.13 12.42 -17.65
N THR A 67 -1.96 11.76 -17.63
CA THR A 67 -1.01 11.80 -18.75
C THR A 67 -1.40 10.79 -19.82
N ALA A 68 -0.88 10.94 -21.04
CA ALA A 68 -1.17 10.01 -22.14
C ALA A 68 -0.73 8.57 -21.80
N SER A 69 0.39 8.41 -21.09
CA SER A 69 0.89 7.10 -20.67
C SER A 69 -0.04 6.42 -19.66
N LEU A 70 -0.55 7.18 -18.68
CA LEU A 70 -1.50 6.65 -17.69
C LEU A 70 -2.84 6.34 -18.35
N PHE A 71 -3.31 7.23 -19.24
CA PHE A 71 -4.56 7.03 -19.97
C PHE A 71 -4.51 5.79 -20.87
N THR A 72 -3.35 5.49 -21.45
CA THR A 72 -3.12 4.25 -22.21
C THR A 72 -3.32 3.01 -21.33
N VAL A 73 -2.80 3.01 -20.09
CA VAL A 73 -3.01 1.91 -19.14
C VAL A 73 -4.48 1.79 -18.74
N LEU A 74 -5.18 2.90 -18.53
CA LEU A 74 -6.63 2.89 -18.27
C LEU A 74 -7.41 2.33 -19.48
N CYS A 75 -7.00 2.65 -20.70
CA CYS A 75 -7.58 2.06 -21.91
C CYS A 75 -7.34 0.54 -22.00
N ASP A 76 -6.21 0.03 -21.51
CA ASP A 76 -5.98 -1.44 -21.44
C ASP A 76 -7.00 -2.14 -20.51
N PHE A 77 -7.58 -1.46 -19.52
CA PHE A 77 -8.69 -1.98 -18.71
C PHE A 77 -10.04 -1.92 -19.44
N LEU A 78 -10.30 -0.81 -20.14
CA LEU A 78 -11.57 -0.58 -20.84
C LEU A 78 -11.71 -1.42 -22.12
N TYR A 79 -10.59 -1.68 -22.79
CA TYR A 79 -10.52 -2.36 -24.08
C TYR A 79 -9.54 -3.54 -24.02
N PRO A 80 -9.81 -4.56 -23.19
CA PRO A 80 -8.90 -5.69 -23.05
C PRO A 80 -8.82 -6.49 -24.35
N VAL A 81 -7.60 -6.85 -24.77
CA VAL A 81 -7.34 -7.61 -26.01
C VAL A 81 -8.05 -8.98 -25.99
N ARG A 82 -8.19 -9.57 -24.81
CA ARG A 82 -8.93 -10.82 -24.58
C ARG A 82 -9.87 -10.62 -23.39
N MET A 83 -11.06 -11.19 -23.49
CA MET A 83 -12.04 -11.14 -22.40
C MET A 83 -11.41 -11.65 -21.09
N GLY A 84 -11.54 -10.84 -20.03
CA GLY A 84 -10.99 -11.14 -18.70
C GLY A 84 -9.47 -10.97 -18.57
N GLN A 85 -8.76 -10.52 -19.61
CA GLN A 85 -7.33 -10.23 -19.54
C GLN A 85 -7.10 -8.75 -19.23
N PHE A 86 -6.75 -8.46 -17.97
CA PHE A 86 -6.42 -7.12 -17.51
C PHE A 86 -4.91 -6.93 -17.32
N PRO A 87 -4.43 -5.67 -17.23
CA PRO A 87 -3.04 -5.38 -16.87
C PRO A 87 -2.55 -6.14 -15.64
N HIS A 88 -1.29 -6.58 -15.67
CA HIS A 88 -0.66 -7.26 -14.55
C HIS A 88 -0.24 -6.25 -13.48
N VAL A 89 -0.98 -6.23 -12.38
CA VAL A 89 -0.73 -5.37 -11.22
C VAL A 89 0.22 -6.07 -10.25
N SER A 90 1.27 -5.37 -9.81
CA SER A 90 2.24 -5.89 -8.84
C SER A 90 2.85 -4.78 -7.99
N ILE A 91 3.15 -5.11 -6.73
CA ILE A 91 3.85 -4.27 -5.76
C ILE A 91 5.26 -3.90 -6.23
N ALA A 92 5.89 -4.70 -7.10
CA ALA A 92 7.20 -4.38 -7.64
C ALA A 92 7.22 -3.02 -8.38
N ASN A 93 6.09 -2.64 -8.98
CA ASN A 93 5.92 -1.40 -9.74
C ASN A 93 4.96 -0.43 -9.03
N ILE A 94 4.99 -0.37 -7.69
CA ILE A 94 4.03 0.43 -6.90
C ILE A 94 4.03 1.93 -7.28
N ASP A 95 5.15 2.47 -7.77
CA ASP A 95 5.28 3.86 -8.25
C ASP A 95 4.36 4.14 -9.44
N HIS A 96 4.35 3.21 -10.38
CA HIS A 96 3.46 3.27 -11.52
C HIS A 96 2.00 3.13 -11.08
N TRP A 97 1.69 2.15 -10.23
CA TRP A 97 0.31 1.89 -9.80
C TRP A 97 -0.27 2.99 -8.92
N GLU A 98 0.53 3.67 -8.10
CA GLU A 98 0.06 4.87 -7.39
C GLU A 98 -0.37 5.97 -8.36
N ALA A 99 0.40 6.21 -9.43
CA ALA A 99 0.04 7.20 -10.43
C ALA A 99 -1.25 6.82 -11.17
N VAL A 100 -1.42 5.53 -11.51
CA VAL A 100 -2.65 5.01 -12.11
C VAL A 100 -3.83 5.16 -11.15
N LEU A 101 -3.67 4.82 -9.88
CA LEU A 101 -4.72 4.93 -8.85
C LEU A 101 -5.18 6.39 -8.60
N LYS A 102 -4.27 7.35 -8.72
CA LYS A 102 -4.61 8.78 -8.71
C LYS A 102 -5.42 9.17 -9.93
N ALA A 103 -5.02 8.69 -11.12
CA ALA A 103 -5.77 8.92 -12.35
C ALA A 103 -7.17 8.27 -12.30
N THR A 104 -7.31 7.06 -11.76
CA THR A 104 -8.63 6.43 -11.60
C THR A 104 -9.51 7.22 -10.64
N ALA A 105 -8.95 7.79 -9.56
CA ALA A 105 -9.71 8.67 -8.66
C ALA A 105 -10.17 9.95 -9.37
N ALA A 106 -9.26 10.62 -10.09
CA ALA A 106 -9.55 11.84 -10.83
C ALA A 106 -10.61 11.63 -11.93
N LEU A 107 -10.59 10.48 -12.59
CA LEU A 107 -11.54 10.10 -13.63
C LEU A 107 -12.74 9.31 -13.10
N GLN A 108 -12.91 9.20 -11.77
CA GLN A 108 -14.03 8.49 -11.13
C GLN A 108 -14.25 7.07 -11.68
N MET A 109 -13.17 6.28 -11.76
CA MET A 109 -13.16 4.89 -12.23
C MET A 109 -13.07 3.90 -11.05
N GLU A 110 -14.10 3.88 -10.22
CA GLU A 110 -14.13 3.15 -8.94
C GLU A 110 -13.85 1.65 -9.09
N ASP A 111 -14.51 0.98 -10.04
CA ASP A 111 -14.30 -0.46 -10.28
C ASP A 111 -12.85 -0.79 -10.67
N THR A 112 -12.23 0.06 -11.49
CA THR A 112 -10.83 -0.11 -11.91
C THR A 112 -9.90 0.12 -10.73
N GLN A 113 -10.19 1.13 -9.91
CA GLN A 113 -9.43 1.41 -8.69
C GLN A 113 -9.49 0.22 -7.71
N GLN A 114 -10.69 -0.32 -7.46
CA GLN A 114 -10.90 -1.48 -6.60
C GLN A 114 -10.17 -2.71 -7.13
N TYR A 115 -10.22 -2.97 -8.45
CA TYR A 115 -9.48 -4.07 -9.06
C TYR A 115 -7.97 -3.95 -8.82
N ILE A 116 -7.38 -2.77 -9.02
CA ILE A 116 -5.95 -2.55 -8.81
C ILE A 116 -5.59 -2.78 -7.34
N LEU A 117 -6.37 -2.21 -6.40
CA LEU A 117 -6.15 -2.37 -4.97
C LEU A 117 -6.24 -3.85 -4.55
N GLN A 118 -7.25 -4.58 -5.03
CA GLN A 118 -7.40 -6.01 -4.78
C GLN A 118 -6.19 -6.80 -5.28
N LYS A 119 -5.70 -6.52 -6.51
CA LYS A 119 -4.53 -7.23 -7.04
C LYS A 119 -3.24 -6.90 -6.29
N LEU A 120 -3.09 -5.68 -5.81
CA LEU A 120 -1.98 -5.33 -4.92
C LEU A 120 -2.06 -6.11 -3.60
N GLN A 121 -3.26 -6.33 -3.04
CA GLN A 121 -3.42 -7.16 -1.84
C GLN A 121 -3.07 -8.63 -2.08
N GLU A 122 -3.47 -9.17 -3.23
CA GLU A 122 -3.13 -10.55 -3.62
C GLU A 122 -1.61 -10.75 -3.76
N ASP A 123 -0.86 -9.68 -4.06
CA ASP A 123 0.61 -9.67 -4.14
C ASP A 123 1.31 -9.47 -2.77
N ALA A 124 0.64 -9.85 -1.67
CA ALA A 124 1.13 -9.70 -0.30
C ALA A 124 2.58 -10.17 -0.03
N PRO A 125 3.10 -11.26 -0.64
CA PRO A 125 4.49 -11.69 -0.43
C PRO A 125 5.53 -10.62 -0.78
N ASN A 126 5.20 -9.70 -1.70
CA ASN A 126 6.11 -8.66 -2.17
C ASN A 126 6.03 -7.35 -1.36
N ILE A 127 5.18 -7.27 -0.33
CA ILE A 127 5.04 -6.06 0.51
C ILE A 127 6.38 -5.63 1.11
N LYS A 128 7.24 -6.59 1.50
CA LYS A 128 8.46 -6.30 2.26
C LYS A 128 9.41 -5.33 1.55
N SER A 129 9.51 -5.40 0.23
CA SER A 129 10.43 -4.54 -0.54
C SER A 129 9.98 -3.08 -0.60
N ASN A 130 8.68 -2.82 -0.46
CA ASN A 130 8.07 -1.51 -0.67
C ASN A 130 7.18 -1.05 0.51
N ALA A 131 7.39 -1.60 1.71
CA ALA A 131 6.49 -1.42 2.85
C ALA A 131 6.21 0.05 3.19
N ALA A 132 7.22 0.94 3.15
CA ALA A 132 7.03 2.37 3.42
C ALA A 132 6.01 3.01 2.45
N ARG A 133 6.16 2.71 1.16
CA ARG A 133 5.35 3.29 0.09
C ARG A 133 3.93 2.72 0.07
N ILE A 134 3.81 1.42 0.34
CA ILE A 134 2.52 0.72 0.48
C ILE A 134 1.77 1.27 1.69
N LEU A 135 2.42 1.48 2.83
CA LEU A 135 1.76 2.02 4.01
C LEU A 135 1.23 3.44 3.73
N ARG A 136 2.07 4.31 3.14
CA ARG A 136 1.65 5.65 2.72
C ARG A 136 0.44 5.58 1.78
N LEU A 137 0.49 4.73 0.76
CA LEU A 137 -0.62 4.53 -0.16
C LEU A 137 -1.88 4.05 0.54
N ALA A 138 -1.76 3.04 1.41
CA ALA A 138 -2.90 2.49 2.12
C ALA A 138 -3.55 3.53 3.05
N LEU A 139 -2.79 4.45 3.64
CA LEU A 139 -3.38 5.51 4.47
C LEU A 139 -4.15 6.56 3.69
N ASP A 140 -4.01 6.62 2.36
CA ASP A 140 -4.78 7.53 1.51
C ASP A 140 -6.20 7.00 1.20
N TYR A 141 -6.53 5.76 1.60
CA TYR A 141 -7.85 5.16 1.38
C TYR A 141 -8.52 4.80 2.71
N ASP A 142 -9.79 5.17 2.85
CA ASP A 142 -10.58 4.94 4.06
C ASP A 142 -11.28 3.56 4.10
N ASP A 143 -11.11 2.74 3.05
CA ASP A 143 -11.85 1.50 2.87
C ASP A 143 -11.18 0.31 3.58
N ASN A 144 -12.01 -0.54 4.21
CA ASN A 144 -11.60 -1.83 4.73
C ASN A 144 -10.96 -2.72 3.66
N SER A 145 -11.29 -2.49 2.38
CA SER A 145 -10.78 -3.22 1.23
C SER A 145 -9.27 -3.15 1.05
N ILE A 146 -8.53 -2.30 1.77
CA ILE A 146 -7.06 -2.23 1.71
C ILE A 146 -6.37 -2.61 3.03
N SER A 147 -7.12 -3.04 4.05
CA SER A 147 -6.60 -3.36 5.38
C SER A 147 -5.43 -4.35 5.36
N ASN A 148 -5.44 -5.33 4.45
CA ASN A 148 -4.35 -6.31 4.33
C ASN A 148 -3.04 -5.67 3.88
N LEU A 149 -3.08 -4.69 2.96
CA LEU A 149 -1.89 -3.93 2.54
C LEU A 149 -1.39 -3.04 3.67
N LEU A 150 -2.33 -2.32 4.32
CA LEU A 150 -2.03 -1.45 5.45
C LEU A 150 -1.32 -2.22 6.55
N PHE A 151 -1.95 -3.29 7.05
CA PHE A 151 -1.39 -4.07 8.15
C PHE A 151 -0.16 -4.87 7.71
N GLY A 152 -0.14 -5.41 6.49
CA GLY A 152 1.04 -6.08 5.95
C GLY A 152 2.27 -5.16 5.99
N ALA A 153 2.14 -3.94 5.48
CA ALA A 153 3.21 -2.95 5.48
C ALA A 153 3.56 -2.46 6.90
N LEU A 154 2.55 -2.18 7.72
CA LEU A 154 2.75 -1.74 9.10
C LEU A 154 3.44 -2.82 9.94
N PHE A 155 3.08 -4.10 9.80
CA PHE A 155 3.77 -5.21 10.48
C PHE A 155 5.23 -5.31 10.06
N VAL A 156 5.52 -5.18 8.75
CA VAL A 156 6.91 -5.19 8.26
C VAL A 156 7.71 -4.07 8.92
N LEU A 157 7.19 -2.84 8.93
CA LEU A 157 7.89 -1.69 9.51
C LEU A 157 7.95 -1.75 11.04
N ALA A 158 6.92 -2.26 11.71
CA ALA A 158 6.85 -2.36 13.16
C ALA A 158 7.84 -3.40 13.72
N TYR A 159 7.98 -4.54 13.05
CA TYR A 159 8.81 -5.66 13.52
C TYR A 159 10.23 -5.65 12.94
N ARG A 160 10.57 -4.69 12.09
CA ARG A 160 11.91 -4.56 11.52
C ARG A 160 12.93 -4.14 12.59
N CYS A 161 14.09 -4.80 12.62
CA CYS A 161 15.19 -4.39 13.50
C CYS A 161 15.75 -3.02 13.12
N GLN A 162 15.95 -2.78 11.81
CA GLN A 162 16.49 -1.52 11.30
C GLN A 162 15.62 -0.31 11.69
N PRO A 163 16.26 0.85 11.93
CA PRO A 163 15.55 2.12 12.01
C PRO A 163 14.84 2.45 10.69
N ILE A 164 13.92 3.41 10.73
CA ILE A 164 13.39 4.01 9.50
C ILE A 164 14.49 4.87 8.90
N SER A 165 14.82 4.64 7.63
CA SER A 165 15.86 5.42 6.93
C SER A 165 15.35 6.84 6.60
N PRO A 166 16.24 7.81 6.38
CA PRO A 166 15.83 9.15 5.94
C PRO A 166 14.98 9.14 4.66
N THR A 167 15.33 8.28 3.70
CA THR A 167 14.56 8.11 2.45
C THR A 167 13.16 7.59 2.71
N GLU A 168 13.01 6.58 3.56
CA GLU A 168 11.69 6.07 3.95
C GLU A 168 10.88 7.10 4.73
N ASN A 169 11.53 7.92 5.56
CA ASN A 169 10.84 9.00 6.27
C ASN A 169 10.18 9.99 5.31
N VAL A 170 10.88 10.35 4.23
CA VAL A 170 10.33 11.20 3.16
C VAL A 170 9.14 10.51 2.46
N ILE A 171 9.25 9.21 2.16
CA ILE A 171 8.18 8.44 1.49
C ILE A 171 6.94 8.29 2.38
N LEU A 172 7.13 8.03 3.67
CA LEU A 172 6.05 7.81 4.63
C LEU A 172 5.23 9.08 4.87
N GLY A 173 5.89 10.24 4.94
CA GLY A 173 5.25 11.47 5.38
C GLY A 173 4.85 11.43 6.87
N GLU A 174 4.33 12.54 7.37
CA GLU A 174 4.11 12.79 8.79
C GLU A 174 3.12 11.81 9.45
N LYS A 175 1.97 11.56 8.81
CA LYS A 175 0.96 10.64 9.33
C LYS A 175 1.51 9.23 9.48
N ALA A 176 2.10 8.69 8.40
CA ALA A 176 2.58 7.31 8.41
C ALA A 176 3.79 7.13 9.33
N ILE A 177 4.72 8.10 9.39
CA ILE A 177 5.88 7.99 10.31
C ILE A 177 5.45 8.02 11.78
N THR A 178 4.47 8.87 12.12
CA THR A 178 3.91 8.95 13.49
C THR A 178 3.29 7.61 13.88
N LEU A 179 2.46 7.04 13.01
CA LEU A 179 1.86 5.72 13.21
C LEU A 179 2.93 4.63 13.40
N VAL A 180 3.94 4.59 12.53
CA VAL A 180 5.02 3.60 12.59
C VAL A 180 5.83 3.74 13.89
N ASN A 181 6.18 4.96 14.29
CA ASN A 181 6.93 5.21 15.51
C ASN A 181 6.14 4.82 16.76
N TYR A 182 4.89 5.27 16.85
CA TYR A 182 3.99 4.93 17.96
C TYR A 182 3.79 3.40 18.08
N THR A 183 3.58 2.74 16.94
CA THR A 183 3.43 1.29 16.86
C THR A 183 4.70 0.56 17.31
N ARG A 184 5.87 0.97 16.79
CA ARG A 184 7.17 0.39 17.16
C ARG A 184 7.44 0.55 18.65
N GLU A 185 7.12 1.70 19.23
CA GLU A 185 7.32 1.93 20.66
C GLU A 185 6.37 1.08 21.51
N SER A 186 5.08 1.01 21.14
CA SER A 186 4.09 0.18 21.83
C SER A 186 4.46 -1.31 21.81
N VAL A 187 4.99 -1.80 20.67
CA VAL A 187 5.55 -3.16 20.57
C VAL A 187 6.73 -3.33 21.53
N ARG A 188 7.67 -2.38 21.60
CA ARG A 188 8.81 -2.43 22.54
C ARG A 188 8.37 -2.42 24.00
N CYS A 189 7.37 -1.62 24.37
CA CYS A 189 6.82 -1.59 25.73
C CYS A 189 6.33 -2.98 26.18
N CYS A 190 5.83 -3.81 25.27
CA CYS A 190 5.43 -5.19 25.61
C CYS A 190 6.61 -6.05 26.09
N PHE A 191 7.83 -5.76 25.65
CA PHE A 191 9.04 -6.44 26.11
C PHE A 191 9.56 -5.84 27.41
N PHE A 192 9.59 -4.50 27.52
CA PHE A 192 10.04 -3.84 28.76
C PHE A 192 9.18 -4.20 29.98
N LEU A 193 7.86 -4.30 29.80
CA LEU A 193 6.92 -4.67 30.87
C LEU A 193 6.83 -6.19 31.10
N GLY A 194 7.64 -7.01 30.42
CA GLY A 194 7.64 -8.47 30.57
C GLY A 194 6.42 -9.20 30.01
N LYS A 195 5.41 -8.48 29.47
CA LYS A 195 4.17 -9.06 28.89
C LYS A 195 4.48 -10.03 27.77
N ALA A 196 5.42 -9.69 26.89
CA ALA A 196 5.81 -10.53 25.75
C ALA A 196 6.44 -11.84 26.22
N LYS A 197 7.28 -11.84 27.27
CA LYS A 197 7.90 -13.06 27.79
C LYS A 197 6.80 -14.07 28.10
N ALA A 198 5.79 -13.69 28.89
CA ALA A 198 4.71 -14.59 29.32
C ALA A 198 3.99 -15.31 28.15
N LYS A 199 3.90 -14.67 26.98
CA LYS A 199 3.18 -15.16 25.79
C LYS A 199 4.01 -16.04 24.84
N ILE A 200 5.30 -16.19 25.08
CA ILE A 200 6.15 -17.14 24.32
C ILE A 200 5.71 -18.57 24.65
N GLN A 201 5.37 -19.33 23.62
CA GLN A 201 4.95 -20.73 23.71
C GLN A 201 6.08 -21.65 23.26
N THR A 202 6.66 -22.39 24.20
CA THR A 202 7.67 -23.42 23.91
C THR A 202 7.02 -24.81 23.85
N ASN A 203 7.76 -25.81 23.37
CA ASN A 203 7.27 -27.19 23.34
C ASN A 203 6.98 -27.69 24.78
N THR A 204 5.93 -28.49 24.96
CA THR A 204 5.52 -29.06 26.25
C THR A 204 6.61 -29.90 26.91
N SER A 205 7.52 -30.47 26.12
CA SER A 205 8.68 -31.25 26.58
C SER A 205 9.96 -30.44 26.82
N CYS A 206 10.00 -29.12 26.56
CA CYS A 206 11.14 -28.29 26.97
C CYS A 206 11.01 -27.92 28.47
N ASP A 207 12.15 -27.79 29.15
CA ASP A 207 12.29 -26.91 30.32
C ASP A 207 11.86 -25.47 29.95
N LYS A 208 10.57 -25.22 30.14
CA LYS A 208 9.84 -24.12 29.50
C LYS A 208 10.48 -22.78 29.78
N GLU A 209 10.98 -22.57 31.00
CA GLU A 209 11.42 -21.25 31.46
C GLU A 209 12.79 -20.85 30.91
N ASN A 210 13.71 -21.81 30.79
CA ASN A 210 15.04 -21.56 30.22
C ASN A 210 14.96 -21.27 28.72
N CYS A 211 14.26 -22.12 27.95
CA CYS A 211 14.00 -21.90 26.52
C CYS A 211 13.33 -20.53 26.28
N LYS A 212 12.28 -20.23 27.05
CA LYS A 212 11.50 -19.00 26.96
C LYS A 212 12.34 -17.77 27.26
N THR A 213 13.14 -17.81 28.32
CA THR A 213 14.04 -16.72 28.69
C THR A 213 15.14 -16.51 27.63
N ALA A 214 15.69 -17.58 27.06
CA ALA A 214 16.69 -17.48 26.00
C ALA A 214 16.11 -16.84 24.72
N ILE A 215 14.92 -17.26 24.28
CA ILE A 215 14.22 -16.64 23.14
C ILE A 215 13.94 -15.16 23.41
N PHE A 216 13.37 -14.85 24.58
CA PHE A 216 13.05 -13.49 24.97
C PHE A 216 14.28 -12.56 24.95
N ARG A 217 15.41 -13.00 25.54
CA ARG A 217 16.68 -12.26 25.52
C ARG A 217 17.20 -12.02 24.11
N LYS A 218 17.08 -13.01 23.23
CA LYS A 218 17.53 -12.89 21.82
C LYS A 218 16.68 -11.90 21.03
N ILE A 219 15.36 -11.87 21.26
CA ILE A 219 14.49 -10.85 20.65
C ILE A 219 14.86 -9.44 21.14
N ILE A 220 15.10 -9.27 22.45
CA ILE A 220 15.56 -7.97 22.99
C ILE A 220 16.91 -7.57 22.38
N ALA A 221 17.86 -8.50 22.28
CA ALA A 221 19.15 -8.23 21.65
C ALA A 221 18.97 -7.77 20.19
N ASN A 222 18.08 -8.41 19.42
CA ASN A 222 17.77 -7.99 18.05
C ASN A 222 17.21 -6.56 17.96
N MET A 223 16.47 -6.08 18.97
CA MET A 223 15.98 -4.70 19.01
C MET A 223 17.09 -3.67 19.31
N GLN A 224 18.15 -4.10 19.99
CA GLN A 224 19.26 -3.25 20.41
C GLN A 224 20.42 -3.25 19.41
N THR A 225 20.52 -4.31 18.59
CA THR A 225 21.65 -4.48 17.68
C THR A 225 21.48 -3.58 16.47
N ARG A 226 22.44 -2.66 16.23
CA ARG A 226 22.59 -2.08 14.89
C ARG A 226 23.10 -3.20 13.98
N PRO A 227 22.37 -3.58 12.92
CA PRO A 227 22.91 -4.55 11.99
C PRO A 227 24.25 -4.01 11.46
N PRO A 228 25.28 -4.87 11.33
CA PRO A 228 26.52 -4.45 10.67
C PRO A 228 26.15 -3.90 9.28
N ASN A 229 26.93 -2.93 8.77
CA ASN A 229 26.74 -2.25 7.47
C ASN A 229 26.71 -3.19 6.24
N SER A 230 26.55 -4.49 6.41
CA SER A 230 26.27 -5.46 5.36
C SER A 230 24.96 -5.08 4.65
N VAL A 231 25.13 -4.51 3.47
CA VAL A 231 24.10 -4.12 2.51
C VAL A 231 23.27 -5.32 2.01
N TYR A 232 23.68 -6.56 2.34
CA TYR A 232 23.21 -7.76 1.65
C TYR A 232 22.25 -8.65 2.44
N ASP A 233 21.90 -8.33 3.70
CA ASP A 233 20.97 -9.18 4.44
C ASP A 233 19.59 -8.53 4.61
N CYS A 234 18.62 -9.20 3.99
CA CYS A 234 17.22 -8.82 3.81
C CYS A 234 16.51 -8.50 5.13
N ASN A 235 16.56 -7.27 5.62
CA ASN A 235 15.71 -6.71 6.70
C ASN A 235 15.22 -7.77 7.71
N PRO A 236 16.10 -8.34 8.56
CA PRO A 236 15.68 -9.27 9.58
C PRO A 236 14.64 -8.63 10.50
N THR A 237 13.61 -9.40 10.83
CA THR A 237 12.64 -9.02 11.86
C THR A 237 13.27 -9.22 13.23
N ILE A 238 12.70 -8.59 14.27
CA ILE A 238 13.10 -8.81 15.67
C ILE A 238 13.00 -10.28 16.11
N PHE A 239 12.28 -11.11 15.35
CA PHE A 239 12.07 -12.54 15.61
C PHE A 239 13.12 -13.44 14.95
N HIS A 240 13.98 -12.91 14.08
CA HIS A 240 15.00 -13.70 13.42
C HIS A 240 16.13 -14.06 14.40
N ILE A 241 16.19 -15.32 14.83
CA ILE A 241 17.18 -15.79 15.81
C ILE A 241 18.23 -16.68 15.13
N THR A 242 19.47 -16.21 15.05
CA THR A 242 20.57 -16.96 14.41
C THR A 242 21.17 -18.02 15.34
N SER A 243 21.48 -17.66 16.58
CA SER A 243 22.15 -18.53 17.56
C SER A 243 21.18 -19.42 18.35
N SER A 244 21.54 -20.69 18.52
CA SER A 244 20.85 -21.69 19.35
C SER A 244 21.23 -21.67 20.84
N GLN A 245 22.19 -20.83 21.24
CA GLN A 245 22.71 -20.80 22.61
C GLN A 245 21.59 -20.59 23.65
N GLY A 246 21.56 -21.45 24.67
CA GLY A 246 20.55 -21.42 25.74
C GLY A 246 19.21 -22.09 25.40
N LEU A 247 19.10 -22.75 24.23
CA LEU A 247 17.92 -23.52 23.85
C LEU A 247 18.19 -25.01 23.97
N CYS A 248 17.16 -25.78 24.34
CA CYS A 248 17.23 -27.24 24.31
C CYS A 248 17.21 -27.77 22.86
N ALA A 249 17.51 -29.08 22.71
CA ALA A 249 17.51 -29.76 21.42
C ALA A 249 16.18 -29.64 20.65
N THR A 250 15.05 -29.58 21.35
CA THR A 250 13.71 -29.48 20.75
C THR A 250 13.38 -28.06 20.27
N CYS A 251 13.78 -27.03 21.02
CA CYS A 251 13.43 -25.65 20.71
C CYS A 251 14.43 -24.99 19.75
N SER A 252 15.68 -25.44 19.73
CA SER A 252 16.74 -24.88 18.86
C SER A 252 16.36 -24.87 17.36
N PRO A 253 15.83 -25.95 16.76
CA PRO A 253 15.45 -25.96 15.34
C PRO A 253 14.26 -25.04 15.03
N ARG A 254 13.38 -24.79 16.01
CA ARG A 254 12.13 -24.03 15.85
C ARG A 254 12.19 -22.61 16.42
N ARG A 255 13.38 -22.14 16.80
CA ARG A 255 13.58 -20.88 17.55
C ARG A 255 12.92 -19.66 16.91
N THR A 256 13.05 -19.50 15.59
CA THR A 256 12.41 -18.40 14.84
C THR A 256 10.90 -18.55 14.83
N THR A 257 10.38 -19.75 14.56
CA THR A 257 8.93 -20.02 14.62
C THR A 257 8.34 -19.77 16.01
N ILE A 258 9.05 -20.13 17.08
CA ILE A 258 8.63 -19.86 18.45
C ILE A 258 8.66 -18.34 18.75
N ALA A 259 9.66 -17.62 18.24
CA ALA A 259 9.71 -16.17 18.37
C ALA A 259 8.56 -15.50 17.59
N GLU A 260 8.29 -15.96 16.37
CA GLU A 260 7.22 -15.46 15.50
C GLU A 260 5.83 -15.74 16.05
N SER A 261 5.65 -16.78 16.87
CA SER A 261 4.35 -17.04 17.51
C SER A 261 3.91 -15.89 18.44
N LEU A 262 4.82 -15.01 18.87
CA LEU A 262 4.46 -13.80 19.61
C LEU A 262 3.62 -12.82 18.80
N ARG A 263 3.73 -12.84 17.47
CA ARG A 263 2.93 -12.00 16.56
C ARG A 263 1.46 -12.28 16.77
N SER A 264 1.02 -13.50 16.48
CA SER A 264 -0.37 -13.91 16.59
C SER A 264 -0.90 -13.91 18.02
N ASN A 265 -0.03 -14.12 19.02
CA ASN A 265 -0.46 -14.26 20.43
C ASN A 265 -0.57 -12.95 21.21
N LEU A 266 0.00 -11.85 20.70
CA LEU A 266 0.04 -10.58 21.42
C LEU A 266 0.28 -9.39 20.48
N LEU A 267 1.36 -9.44 19.68
CA LEU A 267 1.90 -8.22 19.08
C LEU A 267 1.06 -7.72 17.91
N ASP A 268 0.41 -8.59 17.14
CA ASP A 268 -0.43 -8.16 16.03
C ASP A 268 -1.70 -7.44 16.56
N GLU A 269 -2.21 -7.83 17.73
CA GLU A 269 -3.31 -7.12 18.41
C GLU A 269 -2.87 -5.71 18.85
N VAL A 270 -1.67 -5.60 19.43
CA VAL A 270 -1.09 -4.30 19.81
C VAL A 270 -0.96 -3.38 18.60
N VAL A 271 -0.46 -3.88 17.48
CA VAL A 271 -0.33 -3.09 16.24
C VAL A 271 -1.70 -2.61 15.73
N ARG A 272 -2.70 -3.50 15.71
CA ARG A 272 -4.07 -3.12 15.29
C ARG A 272 -4.66 -2.06 16.22
N LYS A 273 -4.48 -2.22 17.53
CA LYS A 273 -4.91 -1.23 18.51
C LYS A 273 -4.23 0.13 18.27
N CYS A 274 -2.92 0.14 18.05
CA CYS A 274 -2.19 1.38 17.76
C CYS A 274 -2.77 2.12 16.54
N TYR A 275 -3.13 1.37 15.49
CA TYR A 275 -3.79 1.95 14.33
C TYR A 275 -5.14 2.57 14.67
N THR A 276 -6.02 1.85 15.38
CA THR A 276 -7.33 2.36 15.82
C THR A 276 -7.20 3.60 16.69
N ASP A 277 -6.29 3.59 17.69
CA ASP A 277 -6.04 4.72 18.57
C ASP A 277 -5.53 5.94 17.77
N THR A 278 -4.68 5.71 16.78
CA THR A 278 -4.15 6.77 15.91
C THR A 278 -5.24 7.38 15.02
N GLN A 279 -6.13 6.55 14.47
CA GLN A 279 -7.26 7.01 13.64
C GLN A 279 -8.22 7.90 14.43
N LEU A 280 -8.51 7.54 15.69
CA LEU A 280 -9.33 8.38 16.58
C LEU A 280 -8.68 9.75 16.81
N ASN A 281 -7.37 9.77 17.10
CA ASN A 281 -6.63 11.03 17.32
C ASN A 281 -6.58 11.92 16.07
N TRP A 282 -6.51 11.33 14.87
CA TRP A 282 -6.55 12.08 13.62
C TRP A 282 -7.94 12.68 13.37
N ALA A 283 -9.01 11.92 13.60
CA ALA A 283 -10.38 12.41 13.46
C ALA A 283 -10.68 13.57 14.42
N GLU A 284 -10.19 13.51 15.66
CA GLU A 284 -10.35 14.59 16.65
C GLU A 284 -9.57 15.86 16.27
N SER A 285 -8.35 15.71 15.73
CA SER A 285 -7.56 16.86 15.26
C SER A 285 -8.24 17.55 14.07
N SER A 286 -8.71 16.80 13.08
CA SER A 286 -9.43 17.38 11.94
C SER A 286 -10.73 18.09 12.31
N ARG A 287 -11.43 17.64 13.37
CA ARG A 287 -12.62 18.35 13.88
C ARG A 287 -12.28 19.72 14.47
N ARG A 288 -11.22 19.78 15.29
CA ARG A 288 -10.77 21.04 15.91
C ARG A 288 -10.31 22.06 14.88
N ASP A 289 -9.60 21.62 13.83
CA ASP A 289 -9.14 22.51 12.76
C ASP A 289 -10.32 23.12 11.98
N ASN A 290 -11.41 22.36 11.76
CA ASN A 290 -12.60 22.86 11.07
C ASN A 290 -13.43 23.83 11.93
N GLU A 291 -13.46 23.64 13.25
CA GLU A 291 -14.11 24.56 14.19
C GLU A 291 -13.41 25.93 14.20
N LEU A 292 -12.07 25.96 14.16
CA LEU A 292 -11.28 27.20 14.14
C LEU A 292 -11.37 28.03 12.85
N ILE A 293 -11.82 27.43 11.74
CA ILE A 293 -11.98 28.12 10.45
C ILE A 293 -13.40 28.72 10.31
N SER A 294 -14.32 28.31 11.18
CA SER A 294 -15.74 28.71 11.12
C SER A 294 -16.06 29.95 11.98
N ASP A 295 -15.09 30.46 12.74
CA ASP A 295 -15.15 31.66 13.59
C ASP A 295 -14.33 32.82 13.00
#